data_AF-A0A2J8IU29-F1
#
_entry.id   AF-A0A2J8IU29-F1
#
_cell.length_a   1.000
_cell.length_b   1.000
_cell.length_c   1.000
_cell.angle_alpha   90.00
_cell.angle_beta   90.00
_cell.angle_gamma   90.00
#
_symmetry.space_group_name_H-M   'P 1'
#
loop_
_entity.id
_entity.type
_entity.pdbx_description
1 polymer ?
#
loop_
_entity_poly.entity_id
_entity_poly.type
_entity_poly.pdbx_seq_one_letter_code
_entity_poly.pdbx_strand_id
1 'polypeptide(L)'
;MALAALMIALGSLGLHTWQAFSVFPKEREVLIPPHEVFLVTRFSQDGAQSLVTLWSYNQTCSHFNCAYLGGEKRRGCVSAPGALGTGDLHMKKRRLQQP
;
A
#
# COMPACT_ATOMS: atom_id res chain seq x y z
N MET A 1 11.06 -28.92 -3.71
CA MET A 1 11.26 -27.96 -4.81
C MET A 1 10.68 -26.63 -4.35
N ALA A 2 11.51 -25.63 -4.06
CA ALA A 2 11.03 -24.28 -3.71
C ALA A 2 10.85 -23.48 -4.99
N LEU A 3 9.69 -22.85 -5.18
CA LEU A 3 9.47 -21.91 -6.27
C LEU A 3 10.06 -20.55 -5.84
N ALA A 4 10.98 -20.00 -6.63
CA ALA A 4 11.52 -18.66 -6.40
C ALA A 4 10.72 -17.64 -7.22
N ALA A 5 10.32 -16.51 -6.63
CA ALA A 5 9.61 -15.45 -7.32
C ALA A 5 10.45 -14.17 -7.32
N LEU A 6 10.71 -13.62 -8.50
CA LEU A 6 11.31 -12.31 -8.70
C LEU A 6 10.22 -11.32 -9.08
N MET A 7 10.05 -10.28 -8.26
CA MET A 7 9.06 -9.23 -8.47
C MET A 7 9.76 -7.93 -8.88
N ILE A 8 9.37 -7.36 -10.01
CA ILE A 8 9.80 -6.03 -10.44
C ILE A 8 8.62 -5.09 -10.22
N ALA A 9 8.73 -4.18 -9.25
CA ALA A 9 7.68 -3.21 -8.95
C ALA A 9 8.02 -1.81 -9.47
N LEU A 10 7.13 -1.27 -10.30
CA LEU A 10 7.15 0.11 -10.76
C LEU A 10 6.16 0.92 -9.90
N GLY A 11 6.62 1.28 -8.70
CA GLY A 11 5.86 1.98 -7.66
C GLY A 11 5.77 3.49 -7.85
N SER A 12 4.71 4.12 -7.32
CA SER A 12 4.59 5.60 -7.26
C SER A 12 4.43 6.17 -5.85
N LEU A 13 4.05 5.32 -4.87
CA LEU A 13 3.77 5.74 -3.50
C LEU A 13 4.89 5.40 -2.51
N GLY A 14 5.96 4.77 -3.00
CA GLY A 14 7.08 4.33 -2.18
C GLY A 14 7.86 5.49 -1.57
N LEU A 15 8.31 5.31 -0.33
CA LEU A 15 9.19 6.25 0.36
C LEU A 15 10.64 5.77 0.31
N HIS A 16 11.55 6.62 -0.16
CA HIS A 16 12.98 6.36 -0.12
C HIS A 16 13.50 6.48 1.33
N THR A 17 14.14 5.42 1.85
CA THR A 17 14.64 5.39 3.24
C THR A 17 16.16 5.46 3.36
N TRP A 18 16.88 5.27 2.25
CA TRP A 18 18.30 4.98 2.22
C TRP A 18 19.25 6.11 2.66
N GLN A 19 18.79 7.35 2.83
CA GLN A 19 19.64 8.45 3.33
C GLN A 19 19.36 8.84 4.79
N ALA A 20 18.25 8.40 5.38
CA ALA A 20 17.81 8.95 6.67
C ALA A 20 17.11 7.96 7.61
N PHE A 21 16.58 6.83 7.11
CA PHE A 21 15.70 5.95 7.89
C PHE A 21 16.10 4.46 7.85
N SER A 22 17.02 4.08 6.96
CA SER A 22 17.50 2.70 6.88
C SER A 22 18.81 2.49 7.65
N VAL A 23 18.91 1.35 8.32
CA VAL A 23 20.16 0.85 8.92
C VAL A 23 21.13 0.35 7.83
N PHE A 24 20.63 0.06 6.63
CA PHE A 24 21.42 -0.41 5.49
C PHE A 24 21.31 0.54 4.27
N PRO A 25 21.88 1.78 4.34
CA PRO A 25 21.83 2.77 3.26
C PRO A 25 22.23 2.26 1.87
N LYS A 26 23.18 1.31 1.82
CA LYS A 26 23.71 0.75 0.57
C LYS A 26 22.67 -0.05 -0.22
N GLU A 27 21.65 -0.57 0.45
CA GLU A 27 20.59 -1.36 -0.18
C GLU A 27 19.59 -0.49 -0.95
N ARG A 28 19.65 0.84 -0.77
CA ARG A 28 18.79 1.81 -1.48
C ARG A 28 17.30 1.46 -1.35
N GLU A 29 16.91 1.05 -0.15
CA GLU A 29 15.57 0.59 0.17
C GLU A 29 14.50 1.65 -0.16
N VAL A 30 13.35 1.15 -0.61
CA VAL A 30 12.13 1.91 -0.84
C VAL A 30 11.00 1.18 -0.11
N LEU A 31 10.38 1.85 0.86
CA LEU A 31 9.23 1.31 1.57
C LEU A 31 7.96 1.55 0.75
N ILE A 32 7.35 0.46 0.29
CA ILE A 32 6.09 0.47 -0.46
C ILE A 32 4.92 0.35 0.54
N PRO A 33 3.93 1.26 0.52
CA PRO A 33 2.76 1.13 1.37
C PRO A 33 2.01 -0.18 1.09
N PRO A 34 1.60 -0.95 2.12
CA PRO A 34 0.95 -2.25 1.93
C PRO A 34 -0.45 -2.15 1.29
N HIS A 35 -1.01 -0.96 1.27
CA HIS A 35 -2.32 -0.67 0.67
C HIS A 35 -2.18 -0.15 -0.77
N GLU A 36 -0.98 0.00 -1.33
CA GLU A 36 -0.79 0.37 -2.74
C GLU A 36 -1.35 -0.74 -3.66
N VAL A 37 -2.14 -0.34 -4.64
CA VAL A 37 -2.71 -1.25 -5.64
C VAL A 37 -1.79 -1.35 -6.84
N PHE A 38 -1.45 -2.57 -7.22
CA PHE A 38 -0.60 -2.87 -8.38
C PHE A 38 -1.36 -3.64 -9.45
N LEU A 39 -1.17 -3.25 -10.70
CA LEU A 39 -1.53 -4.03 -11.87
C LEU A 39 -0.39 -4.98 -12.22
N VAL A 40 -0.70 -6.27 -12.42
CA VAL A 40 0.27 -7.23 -12.98
C VAL A 40 0.33 -6.99 -14.48
N THR A 41 1.44 -6.42 -14.97
CA THR A 41 1.59 -6.12 -16.40
C THR A 41 2.26 -7.24 -17.17
N ARG A 42 3.10 -8.04 -16.50
CA ARG A 42 3.77 -9.20 -17.09
C ARG A 42 3.95 -10.32 -16.07
N PHE A 43 3.80 -11.55 -16.55
CA PHE A 43 4.09 -12.76 -15.80
C PHE A 43 4.79 -13.75 -16.73
N SER A 44 5.89 -14.34 -16.29
CA SER A 44 6.57 -15.42 -16.99
C SER A 44 7.13 -16.42 -15.99
N GLN A 45 7.18 -17.69 -16.39
CA GLN A 45 7.72 -18.76 -15.55
C GLN A 45 8.81 -19.50 -16.31
N ASP A 46 9.99 -19.56 -15.72
CA ASP A 46 11.14 -20.30 -16.23
C ASP A 46 11.52 -21.40 -15.21
N GLY A 47 11.05 -22.62 -15.48
CA GLY A 47 11.19 -23.75 -14.57
C GLY A 47 10.60 -23.46 -13.18
N ALA A 48 11.48 -23.45 -12.16
CA ALA A 48 11.10 -23.16 -10.78
C ALA A 48 11.12 -21.66 -10.42
N GLN A 49 11.40 -20.78 -11.38
CA GLN A 49 11.43 -19.34 -11.18
C GLN A 49 10.22 -18.67 -11.83
N SER A 50 9.55 -17.79 -11.10
CA SER A 50 8.53 -16.89 -11.65
C SER A 50 9.04 -15.45 -11.66
N LEU A 51 8.81 -14.74 -12.75
CA LEU A 51 9.07 -13.32 -12.89
C LEU A 51 7.74 -12.59 -13.04
N VAL A 52 7.52 -11.58 -12.22
CA VAL A 52 6.29 -10.78 -12.22
C VAL A 52 6.63 -9.31 -12.28
N THR A 53 6.03 -8.58 -13.21
CA THR A 53 6.13 -7.13 -13.28
C THR A 53 4.84 -6.50 -12.78
N LEU A 54 4.99 -5.61 -11.80
CA LEU A 54 3.91 -4.89 -11.13
C LEU A 54 4.01 -3.40 -11.50
N TRP A 55 2.88 -2.77 -11.81
CA TRP A 55 2.80 -1.34 -12.06
C TRP A 55 1.81 -0.69 -11.09
N SER A 56 2.24 0.39 -10.44
CA SER A 56 1.40 1.14 -9.51
C SER A 56 0.18 1.70 -10.22
N TYR A 57 -0.99 1.49 -9.63
CA TYR A 57 -2.24 2.09 -10.12
C TYR A 57 -2.50 3.47 -9.50
N ASN A 58 -1.51 4.04 -8.79
CA ASN A 58 -1.59 5.31 -8.04
C ASN A 58 -2.85 5.41 -7.18
N GLN A 59 -3.24 4.27 -6.61
CA GLN A 59 -4.41 4.11 -5.78
C GLN A 59 -4.03 3.24 -4.61
N THR A 60 -4.75 3.48 -3.52
CA THR A 60 -4.65 2.67 -2.34
C THR A 60 -5.97 1.98 -2.06
N CYS A 61 -5.90 0.87 -1.36
CA CYS A 61 -7.02 0.02 -1.05
C CYS A 61 -6.85 -0.53 0.37
N SER A 62 -7.73 -0.12 1.30
CA SER A 62 -7.72 -0.61 2.68
C SER A 62 -9.11 -1.04 3.14
N HIS A 63 -9.16 -2.13 3.90
CA HIS A 63 -10.37 -2.57 4.61
C HIS A 63 -10.52 -1.91 5.98
N PHE A 64 -9.48 -1.22 6.46
CA PHE A 64 -9.44 -0.61 7.77
C PHE A 64 -9.10 0.87 7.65
N ASN A 65 -9.79 1.68 8.45
CA ASN A 65 -9.47 3.08 8.66
C ASN A 65 -9.73 3.41 10.13
N CYS A 66 -8.75 4.01 10.80
CA CYS A 66 -8.84 4.40 12.23
C CYS A 66 -9.20 3.24 13.19
N ALA A 67 -8.67 2.03 12.96
CA ALA A 67 -9.01 0.84 13.77
C ALA A 67 -8.82 1.03 15.28
N TYR A 68 -7.74 1.69 15.70
CA TYR A 68 -7.46 1.98 17.12
C TYR A 68 -8.41 3.01 17.75
N LEU A 69 -9.18 3.75 16.94
CA LEU A 69 -10.22 4.68 17.39
C LEU A 69 -11.63 4.05 17.31
N GLY A 70 -11.71 2.72 17.21
CA GLY A 70 -12.97 1.98 17.08
C GLY A 70 -13.48 1.83 15.64
N GLY A 71 -12.65 2.12 14.63
CA GLY A 71 -13.01 1.89 13.24
C GLY A 71 -13.17 0.40 12.90
N GLU A 72 -14.34 0.00 12.42
CA GLU A 72 -14.62 -1.39 12.05
C GLU A 72 -14.03 -1.77 10.68
N LYS A 73 -13.72 -3.06 10.52
CA LYS A 73 -13.35 -3.64 9.21
C LYS A 73 -14.48 -3.48 8.21
N ARG A 74 -14.22 -2.87 7.07
CA ARG A 74 -15.17 -2.80 5.95
C ARG A 74 -15.18 -4.12 5.18
N ARG A 75 -16.37 -4.55 4.74
CA ARG A 75 -16.53 -5.77 3.93
C ARG A 75 -15.79 -5.64 2.59
N GLY A 76 -15.97 -4.51 1.92
CA GLY A 76 -15.22 -4.14 0.73
C GLY A 76 -13.97 -3.34 1.09
N CYS A 77 -13.01 -3.37 0.18
CA CYS A 77 -11.92 -2.42 0.22
C CYS A 77 -12.45 -1.01 -0.07
N VAL A 78 -11.94 -0.02 0.66
CA VAL A 78 -12.16 1.39 0.39
C VAL A 78 -10.97 1.93 -0.39
N SER A 79 -11.21 2.35 -1.63
CA SER A 79 -10.17 2.94 -2.48
C SER A 79 -9.96 4.42 -2.18
N ALA A 80 -8.71 4.87 -2.26
CA ALA A 80 -8.37 6.29 -2.23
C ALA A 80 -7.26 6.60 -3.24
N PRO A 81 -7.21 7.82 -3.79
CA PRO A 81 -6.06 8.26 -4.60
C PRO A 81 -4.76 8.13 -3.80
N GLY A 82 -3.65 7.81 -4.47
CA GLY A 82 -2.33 7.69 -3.86
C GLY A 82 -1.72 9.02 -3.38
N ALA A 83 -2.37 10.16 -3.62
CA ALA A 83 -1.94 11.46 -3.12
C ALA A 83 -2.54 11.78 -1.75
N LEU A 84 -1.71 12.35 -0.87
CA LEU A 84 -2.07 12.82 0.47
C LEU A 84 -3.12 13.95 0.41
N GLY A 85 -4.39 13.56 0.61
CA GLY A 85 -5.46 14.28 1.31
C GLY A 85 -5.71 15.76 1.02
N THR A 86 -6.77 16.06 0.26
CA THR A 86 -7.77 17.01 0.77
C THR A 86 -8.76 16.20 1.60
N GLY A 87 -8.38 15.93 2.85
CA GLY A 87 -9.34 15.44 3.83
C GLY A 87 -10.38 16.53 4.04
N ASP A 88 -11.49 16.46 3.30
CA ASP A 88 -12.72 17.12 3.70
C ASP A 88 -13.16 16.40 4.97
N LEU A 89 -12.64 16.88 6.10
CA LEU A 89 -13.04 16.52 7.45
C LEU A 89 -14.47 17.01 7.65
N HIS A 90 -15.42 16.41 6.93
CA HIS A 90 -16.80 16.31 7.36
C HIS A 90 -16.86 15.30 8.52
N MET A 91 -16.21 15.67 9.62
CA MET A 91 -16.64 15.25 10.95
C MET A 91 -18.06 15.80 11.11
N LYS A 92 -19.06 14.98 10.75
CA LYS A 92 -20.42 15.22 11.19
C LYS A 92 -20.38 15.14 12.70
N LYS A 93 -20.31 16.31 13.34
CA LYS A 93 -20.39 16.53 14.78
C LYS A 93 -21.71 15.93 15.27
N ARG A 94 -21.77 14.60 15.42
CA ARG A 94 -22.80 13.96 16.24
C ARG A 94 -22.48 14.44 17.65
N ARG A 95 -23.36 15.29 18.17
CA ARG A 95 -23.37 15.68 19.57
C ARG A 95 -23.22 14.38 20.37
N LEU A 96 -22.18 14.32 21.20
CA LEU A 96 -22.18 13.50 22.40
C LEU A 96 -23.34 14.05 23.25
N GLN A 97 -24.55 13.55 23.04
CA GLN A 97 -25.60 13.64 24.05
C GLN A 97 -25.40 12.41 24.91
N GLN A 98 -24.74 12.62 26.05
CA GLN A 98 -24.84 11.72 27.20
C GLN A 98 -26.31 11.74 27.66
N PRO A 99 -26.85 10.55 27.94
CA PRO A 99 -27.44 10.27 29.23
C PRO A 99 -26.47 9.47 30.11
#